data_AF-A0A2V9Z961-F1
#
_entry.id   AF-A0A2V9Z961-F1
#
_cell.length_a   1.000
_cell.length_b   1.000
_cell.length_c   1.000
_cell.angle_alpha   90.00
_cell.angle_beta   90.00
_cell.angle_gamma   90.00
#
_symmetry.space_group_name_H-M   'P 1'
#
loop_
_entity.id
_entity.type
_entity.pdbx_description
1 polymer ?
#
loop_
_entity_poly.entity_id
_entity_poly.type
_entity_poly.pdbx_seq_one_letter_code
_entity_poly.pdbx_strand_id
1 'polypeptide(L)'
;MLNRSAVICVLVLGLVFCACTRAKSAAENQAAPETSSSAAPFTLPTDNGPLPSINAARALQYTKEVTAFGPRWVGNPNHKKLEEYIYSHLKGDSVQDDVFAADTPEGKFPVRNIIAKYPGTKDGIIVIAGHYDTPYYLRSVGFVGANDGGSSTGLLLELANQLRGKKRDGYSVWLVFTDGEEAVRQWTETDSVYGTRHLAEVWQKNGTMPKIKAFLLEDMIGDADLNIDRDQNSTPW
;
A
#
# COMPACT_ATOMS: atom_id res chain seq x y z
N MET A 1 -23.52 -66.37 -44.86
CA MET A 1 -22.06 -66.53 -45.03
C MET A 1 -21.41 -66.37 -43.66
N LEU A 2 -20.82 -67.46 -43.17
CA LEU A 2 -20.10 -67.60 -41.89
C LEU A 2 -18.70 -66.99 -41.99
N ASN A 3 -18.22 -66.33 -40.92
CA ASN A 3 -17.08 -66.77 -40.09
C ASN A 3 -16.90 -65.70 -38.97
N ARG A 4 -17.11 -65.94 -37.67
CA ARG A 4 -16.45 -66.85 -36.71
C ARG A 4 -14.91 -66.76 -36.74
N SER A 5 -14.33 -66.13 -35.71
CA SER A 5 -13.41 -66.79 -34.77
C SER A 5 -13.15 -65.92 -33.54
N ALA A 6 -12.93 -66.59 -32.43
CA ALA A 6 -13.02 -66.11 -31.06
C ALA A 6 -11.83 -66.63 -30.26
N VAL A 7 -11.60 -66.02 -29.08
CA VAL A 7 -10.83 -66.54 -27.92
C VAL A 7 -9.30 -66.47 -28.16
N ILE A 8 -8.50 -65.92 -27.25
CA ILE A 8 -8.00 -66.60 -26.05
C ILE A 8 -7.39 -65.56 -25.07
N CYS A 9 -7.83 -65.59 -23.81
CA CYS A 9 -7.07 -65.10 -22.66
C CYS A 9 -5.91 -66.05 -22.36
N VAL A 10 -4.68 -65.54 -22.19
CA VAL A 10 -3.64 -66.21 -21.39
C VAL A 10 -3.00 -65.19 -20.46
N LEU A 11 -3.17 -65.44 -19.17
CA LEU A 11 -2.38 -64.92 -18.06
C LEU A 11 -0.98 -65.56 -18.10
N VAL A 12 0.09 -64.75 -18.11
CA VAL A 12 1.42 -65.20 -17.70
C VAL A 12 1.98 -64.23 -16.67
N LEU A 13 2.18 -64.78 -15.47
CA LEU A 13 2.91 -64.24 -14.32
C LEU A 13 4.41 -64.25 -14.64
N GLY A 14 5.18 -63.19 -14.34
CA GLY A 14 6.64 -63.29 -14.45
C GLY A 14 7.46 -62.03 -14.23
N LEU A 15 8.03 -61.94 -13.02
CA LEU A 15 9.36 -61.41 -12.66
C LEU A 15 9.63 -59.90 -12.74
N VAL A 16 9.66 -59.32 -11.53
CA VAL A 16 10.38 -58.11 -11.14
C VAL A 16 11.88 -58.27 -11.43
N PHE A 17 12.45 -57.35 -12.20
CA PHE A 17 13.88 -57.04 -12.16
C PHE A 17 14.09 -55.56 -11.85
N CYS A 18 14.68 -55.34 -10.70
CA CYS A 18 15.18 -54.07 -10.22
C CYS A 18 16.40 -53.68 -11.05
N ALA A 19 16.35 -52.52 -11.72
CA ALA A 19 17.51 -51.92 -12.36
C ALA A 19 17.59 -50.43 -11.97
N CYS A 20 18.34 -50.19 -10.90
CA CYS A 20 18.77 -48.87 -10.47
C CYS A 20 19.55 -48.17 -11.59
N THR A 21 19.08 -47.03 -12.07
CA THR A 21 19.93 -46.06 -12.76
C THR A 21 20.23 -44.89 -11.82
N ARG A 22 21.52 -44.74 -11.60
CA ARG A 22 22.20 -43.88 -10.64
C ARG A 22 22.27 -42.47 -11.22
N ALA A 23 21.40 -41.57 -10.78
CA ALA A 23 21.55 -40.14 -11.09
C ALA A 23 22.70 -39.57 -10.24
N LYS A 24 23.65 -38.92 -10.92
CA LYS A 24 24.82 -38.28 -10.33
C LYS A 24 24.40 -37.06 -9.51
N SER A 25 24.93 -37.02 -8.30
CA SER A 25 24.93 -35.88 -7.37
C SER A 25 25.48 -34.60 -8.02
N ALA A 26 24.70 -33.53 -7.95
CA ALA A 26 25.20 -32.16 -7.92
C ALA A 26 25.01 -31.66 -6.49
N ALA A 27 26.13 -31.42 -5.81
CA ALA A 27 26.17 -30.94 -4.45
C ALA A 27 25.60 -29.50 -4.39
N GLU A 28 24.48 -29.33 -3.69
CA GLU A 28 24.07 -28.05 -3.15
C GLU A 28 25.00 -27.68 -1.99
N ASN A 29 25.81 -26.65 -2.20
CA ASN A 29 26.45 -25.91 -1.11
C ASN A 29 25.35 -25.06 -0.45
N GLN A 30 24.59 -25.64 0.47
CA GLN A 30 23.79 -24.87 1.42
C GLN A 30 24.75 -24.26 2.43
N ALA A 31 25.11 -22.99 2.22
CA ALA A 31 25.68 -22.17 3.28
C ALA A 31 24.65 -22.08 4.42
N ALA A 32 25.11 -22.34 5.64
CA ALA A 32 24.30 -22.27 6.85
C ALA A 32 23.60 -20.90 6.97
N PRO A 33 22.36 -20.83 7.46
CA PRO A 33 21.71 -19.56 7.71
C PRO A 33 22.53 -18.78 8.72
N GLU A 34 22.99 -17.60 8.31
CA GLU A 34 23.62 -16.64 9.21
C GLU A 34 22.65 -16.33 10.35
N THR A 35 23.18 -16.47 11.56
CA THR A 35 22.53 -16.22 12.83
C THR A 35 21.70 -14.93 12.80
N SER A 36 20.41 -15.08 13.06
CA SER A 36 19.48 -14.00 13.34
C SER A 36 20.05 -13.11 14.44
N SER A 37 20.48 -11.90 14.09
CA SER A 37 20.72 -10.84 15.05
C SER A 37 19.38 -10.54 15.74
N SER A 38 19.25 -10.96 16.99
CA SER A 38 18.12 -10.58 17.84
C SER A 38 18.17 -9.06 18.03
N ALA A 39 17.34 -8.32 17.30
CA ALA A 39 17.06 -6.93 17.64
C ALA A 39 16.61 -6.89 19.11
N ALA A 40 17.17 -5.95 19.87
CA ALA A 40 16.73 -5.74 21.24
C ALA A 40 15.23 -5.38 21.22
N PRO A 41 14.42 -5.87 22.17
CA PRO A 41 12.98 -5.60 22.19
C PRO A 41 12.74 -4.09 22.13
N PHE A 42 12.08 -3.65 21.07
CA PHE A 42 11.64 -2.27 20.90
C PHE A 42 10.70 -1.90 22.04
N THR A 43 11.22 -1.13 23.00
CA THR A 43 10.45 -0.62 24.13
C THR A 43 10.06 0.80 23.81
N LEU A 44 8.80 0.99 23.42
CA LEU A 44 8.22 2.32 23.35
C LEU A 44 8.19 2.91 24.77
N PRO A 45 8.62 4.17 24.97
CA PRO A 45 8.33 4.88 26.20
C PRO A 45 6.84 4.81 26.49
N THR A 46 6.47 4.60 27.75
CA THR A 46 5.06 4.61 28.14
C THR A 46 4.46 5.98 27.84
N ASP A 47 3.55 6.01 26.87
CA ASP A 47 2.71 7.18 26.61
C ASP A 47 1.57 7.18 27.62
N ASN A 48 1.68 8.05 28.62
CA ASN A 48 0.64 8.26 29.64
C ASN A 48 -0.38 9.33 29.21
N GLY A 49 -0.29 9.84 27.98
CA GLY A 49 -1.26 10.77 27.42
C GLY A 49 -2.61 10.10 27.15
N PRO A 50 -3.72 10.86 27.14
CA PRO A 50 -4.99 10.32 26.69
C PRO A 50 -4.88 9.92 25.22
N LEU A 51 -5.36 8.71 24.89
CA LEU A 51 -5.43 8.26 23.51
C LEU A 51 -6.24 9.27 22.66
N PRO A 52 -5.80 9.57 21.43
CA PRO A 52 -6.62 10.33 20.50
C PRO A 52 -7.98 9.65 20.30
N SER A 53 -9.07 10.42 20.32
CA SER A 53 -10.41 9.89 20.09
C SER A 53 -10.71 9.88 18.59
N ILE A 54 -10.45 8.76 17.92
CA ILE A 54 -10.79 8.58 16.50
C ILE A 54 -12.29 8.30 16.37
N ASN A 55 -13.00 9.10 15.57
CA ASN A 55 -14.40 8.84 15.26
C ASN A 55 -14.52 7.89 14.06
N ALA A 56 -14.62 6.58 14.35
CA ALA A 56 -14.74 5.54 13.33
C ALA A 56 -15.97 5.72 12.40
N ALA A 57 -17.09 6.20 12.94
CA ALA A 57 -18.29 6.45 12.12
C ALA A 57 -18.07 7.57 11.09
N ARG A 58 -17.30 8.61 11.46
CA ARG A 58 -16.95 9.70 10.55
C ARG A 58 -15.90 9.26 9.52
N ALA A 59 -14.90 8.47 9.91
CA ALA A 59 -13.94 7.87 8.98
C ALA A 59 -14.67 7.01 7.92
N LEU A 60 -15.59 6.14 8.35
CA LEU A 60 -16.41 5.34 7.44
C LEU A 60 -17.31 6.21 6.55
N GLN A 61 -17.86 7.31 7.09
CA GLN A 61 -18.65 8.25 6.30
C GLN A 61 -17.81 8.91 5.20
N TYR A 62 -16.58 9.32 5.51
CA TYR A 62 -15.64 9.82 4.49
C TYR A 62 -15.36 8.78 3.42
N THR A 63 -15.11 7.52 3.77
CA THR A 63 -14.93 6.44 2.78
C THR A 63 -16.16 6.27 1.88
N LYS A 64 -17.37 6.39 2.42
CA LYS A 64 -18.61 6.36 1.61
C LYS A 64 -18.70 7.55 0.65
N GLU A 65 -18.32 8.75 1.10
CA GLU A 65 -18.34 9.95 0.26
C GLU A 65 -17.27 9.88 -0.85
N VAL A 66 -16.07 9.40 -0.52
CA VAL A 66 -14.99 9.15 -1.48
C VAL A 66 -15.41 8.14 -2.55
N THR A 67 -16.02 7.02 -2.15
CA THR A 67 -16.50 5.99 -3.08
C THR A 67 -17.68 6.46 -3.93
N ALA A 68 -18.51 7.37 -3.43
CA ALA A 68 -19.63 7.95 -4.17
C ALA A 68 -19.18 8.79 -5.38
N PHE A 69 -17.93 9.23 -5.45
CA PHE A 69 -17.39 9.83 -6.68
C PHE A 69 -17.27 8.82 -7.83
N GLY A 70 -17.30 7.51 -7.57
CA GLY A 70 -17.03 6.45 -8.55
C GLY A 70 -15.54 6.15 -8.68
N PRO A 71 -15.07 5.56 -9.80
CA PRO A 71 -13.65 5.34 -10.08
C PRO A 71 -12.88 6.66 -10.15
N ARG A 72 -11.67 6.71 -9.59
CA ARG A 72 -10.83 7.91 -9.40
C ARG A 72 -9.40 7.67 -9.88
N TRP A 73 -9.26 6.98 -11.01
CA TRP A 73 -7.96 6.79 -11.63
C TRP A 73 -7.38 8.12 -12.07
N VAL A 74 -6.05 8.23 -11.98
CA VAL A 74 -5.30 9.46 -12.14
C VAL A 74 -5.69 10.21 -13.43
N GLY A 75 -6.04 11.48 -13.30
CA GLY A 75 -6.37 12.35 -14.43
C GLY A 75 -7.82 12.28 -14.92
N ASN A 76 -8.68 11.45 -14.33
CA ASN A 76 -10.11 11.47 -14.63
C ASN A 76 -10.86 12.60 -13.87
N PRO A 77 -12.10 12.94 -14.24
CA PRO A 77 -12.86 13.98 -13.55
C PRO A 77 -13.20 13.69 -12.09
N ASN A 78 -13.32 12.43 -11.69
CA ASN A 78 -13.68 12.05 -10.31
C ASN A 78 -12.48 12.07 -9.36
N HIS A 79 -11.29 11.77 -9.88
CA HIS A 79 -9.99 11.99 -9.24
C HIS A 79 -9.84 13.46 -8.89
N LYS A 80 -10.15 14.36 -9.83
CA LYS A 80 -10.15 15.81 -9.56
C LYS A 80 -11.16 16.23 -8.48
N LYS A 81 -12.39 15.69 -8.52
CA LYS A 81 -13.39 15.94 -7.47
C LYS A 81 -12.93 15.44 -6.10
N LEU A 82 -12.21 14.32 -6.06
CA LEU A 82 -11.66 13.81 -4.81
C LEU A 82 -10.55 14.73 -4.27
N GLU A 83 -9.64 15.23 -5.12
CA GLU A 83 -8.67 16.24 -4.68
C GLU A 83 -9.38 17.45 -4.04
N GLU A 84 -10.40 17.99 -4.72
CA GLU A 84 -11.19 19.13 -4.24
C GLU A 84 -11.91 18.82 -2.93
N TYR A 85 -12.43 17.61 -2.79
CA TYR A 85 -13.05 17.12 -1.56
C TYR A 85 -12.03 17.03 -0.41
N ILE A 86 -10.83 16.51 -0.65
CA ILE A 86 -9.73 16.47 0.34
C ILE A 86 -9.37 17.90 0.76
N TYR A 87 -9.15 18.82 -0.18
CA TYR A 87 -8.86 20.22 0.14
C TYR A 87 -9.98 20.90 0.93
N SER A 88 -11.25 20.60 0.61
CA SER A 88 -12.39 21.17 1.34
C SER A 88 -12.38 20.74 2.81
N HIS A 89 -11.96 19.51 3.09
CA HIS A 89 -11.83 18.99 4.45
C HIS A 89 -10.59 19.49 5.18
N LEU A 90 -9.51 19.80 4.46
CA LEU A 90 -8.26 20.37 4.99
C LEU A 90 -8.28 21.91 5.04
N LYS A 91 -9.43 22.55 4.79
CA LYS A 91 -9.54 24.01 4.76
C LYS A 91 -9.10 24.61 6.10
N GLY A 92 -8.08 25.47 6.05
CA GLY A 92 -7.49 26.13 7.21
C GLY A 92 -6.28 25.39 7.82
N ASP A 93 -5.98 24.18 7.35
CA ASP A 93 -4.72 23.49 7.68
C ASP A 93 -3.56 24.00 6.80
N SER A 94 -2.33 23.72 7.25
CA SER A 94 -1.13 23.94 6.44
C SER A 94 -0.98 22.80 5.45
N VAL A 95 -1.27 23.05 4.17
CA VAL A 95 -1.20 22.05 3.10
C VAL A 95 -0.11 22.43 2.09
N GLN A 96 0.69 21.46 1.69
CA GLN A 96 1.65 21.56 0.60
C GLN A 96 1.35 20.47 -0.44
N ASP A 97 1.50 20.81 -1.71
CA ASP A 97 1.42 19.86 -2.80
C ASP A 97 2.81 19.45 -3.31
N ASP A 98 2.89 18.23 -3.82
CA ASP A 98 3.92 17.76 -4.74
C ASP A 98 3.24 17.37 -6.06
N VAL A 99 3.47 18.17 -7.11
CA VAL A 99 2.73 18.10 -8.38
C VAL A 99 3.70 17.91 -9.54
N PHE A 100 3.43 16.92 -10.38
CA PHE A 100 4.19 16.65 -11.59
C PHE A 100 3.32 15.93 -12.63
N ALA A 101 3.88 15.72 -13.83
CA ALA A 101 3.26 14.88 -14.86
C ALA A 101 4.06 13.57 -14.96
N ALA A 102 3.44 12.45 -14.59
CA ALA A 102 4.04 11.12 -14.68
C ALA A 102 4.05 10.62 -16.13
N ASP A 103 5.19 10.11 -16.58
CA ASP A 103 5.29 9.34 -17.82
C ASP A 103 4.86 7.89 -17.55
N THR A 104 3.79 7.45 -18.20
CA THR A 104 3.21 6.11 -17.99
C THR A 104 3.05 5.36 -19.33
N PRO A 105 2.90 4.03 -19.32
CA PRO A 105 2.58 3.25 -20.52
C PRO A 105 1.31 3.70 -21.27
N GLU A 106 0.39 4.40 -20.59
CA GLU A 106 -0.89 4.86 -21.15
C GLU A 106 -0.89 6.38 -21.46
N GLY A 107 0.29 7.02 -21.41
CA GLY A 107 0.48 8.44 -21.67
C GLY A 107 0.89 9.24 -20.43
N LYS A 108 0.86 10.58 -20.54
CA LYS A 108 1.18 11.45 -19.41
C LYS A 108 -0.05 11.70 -18.55
N PHE A 109 0.07 11.45 -17.25
CA PHE A 109 -0.99 11.75 -16.27
C PHE A 109 -0.54 12.79 -15.24
N PRO A 110 -1.43 13.71 -14.83
CA PRO A 110 -1.13 14.64 -13.75
C PRO A 110 -1.18 13.91 -12.40
N VAL A 111 -0.10 13.98 -11.63
CA VAL A 111 -0.01 13.38 -10.29
C VAL A 111 0.12 14.48 -9.25
N ARG A 112 -0.59 14.34 -8.13
CA ARG A 112 -0.59 15.29 -7.00
C ARG A 112 -0.61 14.57 -5.67
N ASN A 113 0.53 14.53 -4.98
CA ASN A 113 0.52 14.21 -3.56
C ASN A 113 0.06 15.46 -2.76
N ILE A 114 -0.81 15.26 -1.76
CA ILE A 114 -1.30 16.33 -0.87
C ILE A 114 -0.75 16.08 0.54
N ILE A 115 -0.06 17.05 1.10
CA ILE A 115 0.67 16.92 2.38
C ILE A 115 0.11 17.92 3.39
N ALA A 116 -0.71 17.45 4.33
CA ALA A 116 -1.21 18.26 5.45
C ALA A 116 -0.24 18.19 6.63
N LYS A 117 0.23 19.35 7.11
CA LYS A 117 1.32 19.44 8.09
C LYS A 117 0.83 19.98 9.44
N TYR A 118 1.05 19.19 10.49
CA TYR A 118 0.65 19.52 11.85
C TYR A 118 1.90 19.67 12.75
N PRO A 119 2.12 20.84 13.38
CA PRO A 119 3.37 21.14 14.06
C PRO A 119 3.51 20.42 15.42
N GLY A 120 4.73 19.96 15.69
CA GLY A 120 5.18 19.45 16.99
C GLY A 120 6.09 20.41 17.76
N THR A 121 6.49 20.03 18.97
CA THR A 121 7.50 20.71 19.80
C THR A 121 8.92 20.19 19.58
N LYS A 122 9.09 18.97 19.06
CA LYS A 122 10.38 18.33 18.79
C LYS A 122 10.76 18.42 17.32
N ASP A 123 12.05 18.52 17.04
CA ASP A 123 12.57 18.43 15.67
C ASP A 123 12.43 16.99 15.13
N GLY A 124 11.84 16.86 13.95
CA GLY A 124 11.49 15.58 13.34
C GLY A 124 10.03 15.48 12.91
N ILE A 125 9.77 14.51 12.03
CA ILE A 125 8.48 14.32 11.36
C ILE A 125 8.05 12.85 11.48
N ILE A 126 6.80 12.61 11.87
CA ILE A 126 6.12 11.33 11.67
C ILE A 126 5.23 11.49 10.44
N VAL A 127 5.40 10.63 9.45
CA VAL A 127 4.57 10.60 8.26
C VAL A 127 3.53 9.49 8.42
N ILE A 128 2.27 9.82 8.17
CA ILE A 128 1.19 8.86 8.01
C ILE A 128 0.64 9.07 6.60
N ALA A 129 0.69 8.04 5.78
CA ALA A 129 0.42 8.13 4.35
C ALA A 129 -0.60 7.09 3.90
N GLY A 130 -1.27 7.38 2.79
CA GLY A 130 -2.17 6.45 2.12
C GLY A 130 -2.56 7.00 0.76
N HIS A 131 -2.74 6.12 -0.22
CA HIS A 131 -3.11 6.52 -1.57
C HIS A 131 -4.61 6.82 -1.69
N TYR A 132 -5.01 7.59 -2.71
CA TYR A 132 -6.40 8.01 -2.90
C TYR A 132 -6.95 7.74 -4.32
N ASP A 133 -6.07 7.37 -5.26
CA ASP A 133 -6.42 6.98 -6.61
C ASP A 133 -7.03 5.57 -6.67
N THR A 134 -7.50 5.19 -7.86
CA THR A 134 -7.98 3.83 -8.14
C THR A 134 -7.29 3.31 -9.40
N PRO A 135 -7.18 1.99 -9.60
CA PRO A 135 -6.47 1.43 -10.74
C PRO A 135 -7.06 1.80 -12.09
N TYR A 136 -6.24 2.36 -12.97
CA TYR A 136 -6.65 2.78 -14.32
C TYR A 136 -7.05 1.59 -15.20
N TYR A 137 -6.41 0.43 -15.03
CA TYR A 137 -6.76 -0.77 -15.81
C TYR A 137 -8.17 -1.29 -15.47
N LEU A 138 -8.76 -0.91 -14.32
CA LEU A 138 -10.15 -1.22 -13.95
C LEU A 138 -11.17 -0.12 -14.32
N ARG A 139 -10.76 0.89 -15.09
CA ARG A 139 -11.63 2.04 -15.45
C ARG A 139 -12.94 1.68 -16.16
N SER A 140 -13.00 0.53 -16.82
CA SER A 140 -14.18 0.06 -17.58
C SER A 140 -15.18 -0.73 -16.74
N VAL A 141 -14.82 -1.19 -15.54
CA VAL A 141 -15.69 -2.04 -14.70
C VAL A 141 -16.31 -1.29 -13.53
N GLY A 142 -16.06 0.02 -13.41
CA GLY A 142 -16.65 0.83 -12.34
C GLY A 142 -16.06 0.54 -10.96
N PHE A 143 -14.81 0.07 -10.88
CA PHE A 143 -14.15 -0.19 -9.60
C PHE A 143 -14.01 1.11 -8.79
N VAL A 144 -14.63 1.13 -7.60
CA VAL A 144 -14.70 2.34 -6.75
C VAL A 144 -13.62 2.41 -5.69
N GLY A 145 -12.80 1.37 -5.49
CA GLY A 145 -11.73 1.38 -4.48
C GLY A 145 -12.22 1.79 -3.09
N ALA A 146 -13.14 1.01 -2.49
CA ALA A 146 -13.66 1.33 -1.17
C ALA A 146 -12.63 1.05 -0.08
N ASN A 147 -12.03 -0.14 -0.13
CA ASN A 147 -10.93 -0.49 0.75
C ASN A 147 -9.60 0.06 0.22
N ASP A 148 -9.37 -0.17 -1.07
CA ASP A 148 -8.20 0.21 -1.85
C ASP A 148 -8.27 1.70 -2.25
N GLY A 149 -7.55 2.55 -1.52
CA GLY A 149 -7.55 4.02 -1.64
C GLY A 149 -8.67 4.76 -0.88
N GLY A 150 -9.88 4.22 -0.81
CA GLY A 150 -11.02 4.86 -0.14
C GLY A 150 -10.92 4.85 1.40
N SER A 151 -10.42 3.76 1.97
CA SER A 151 -10.35 3.56 3.42
C SER A 151 -9.26 4.41 4.06
N SER A 152 -8.06 4.40 3.46
CA SER A 152 -6.90 5.23 3.81
C SER A 152 -7.25 6.72 3.73
N THR A 153 -7.89 7.17 2.65
CA THR A 153 -8.34 8.56 2.52
C THR A 153 -9.29 8.94 3.66
N GLY A 154 -10.26 8.08 3.99
CA GLY A 154 -11.20 8.32 5.08
C GLY A 154 -10.53 8.42 6.45
N LEU A 155 -9.55 7.55 6.72
CA LEU A 155 -8.79 7.56 7.96
C LEU A 155 -7.91 8.82 8.08
N LEU A 156 -7.18 9.19 7.03
CA LEU A 156 -6.36 10.41 7.02
C LEU A 156 -7.20 11.68 7.25
N LEU A 157 -8.40 11.77 6.68
CA LEU A 157 -9.31 12.89 6.95
C LEU A 157 -9.78 12.91 8.40
N GLU A 158 -10.00 11.76 9.03
CA GLU A 158 -10.34 11.71 10.44
C GLU A 158 -9.14 12.07 11.34
N LEU A 159 -7.94 11.64 10.99
CA LEU A 159 -6.71 12.03 11.67
C LEU A 159 -6.49 13.55 11.59
N ALA A 160 -6.81 14.17 10.45
CA ALA A 160 -6.76 15.63 10.30
C ALA A 160 -7.62 16.35 11.35
N ASN A 161 -8.86 15.87 11.58
CA ASN A 161 -9.73 16.42 12.62
C ASN A 161 -9.12 16.34 14.03
N GLN A 162 -8.35 15.29 14.32
CA GLN A 162 -7.70 15.12 15.62
C GLN A 162 -6.47 16.02 15.80
N LEU A 163 -5.79 16.33 14.71
CA LEU A 163 -4.52 17.06 14.71
C LEU A 163 -4.70 18.58 14.57
N ARG A 164 -5.74 19.04 13.87
CA ARG A 164 -6.01 20.45 13.60
C ARG A 164 -6.08 21.28 14.89
N GLY A 165 -5.48 22.48 14.82
CA GLY A 165 -5.54 23.48 15.88
C GLY A 165 -4.78 23.12 17.16
N LYS A 166 -4.05 21.99 17.18
CA LYS A 166 -3.27 21.54 18.33
C LYS A 166 -1.79 21.58 17.99
N LYS A 167 -0.98 22.12 18.91
CA LYS A 167 0.48 21.93 18.89
C LYS A 167 0.80 20.68 19.69
N ARG A 168 1.40 19.67 19.05
CA ARG A 168 1.68 18.39 19.70
C ARG A 168 2.91 18.49 20.59
N ASP A 169 2.87 17.87 21.76
CA ASP A 169 4.08 17.59 22.52
C ASP A 169 4.76 16.35 21.94
N GLY A 170 5.73 16.55 21.05
CA GLY A 170 6.30 15.50 20.21
C GLY A 170 6.77 16.00 18.85
N TYR A 171 7.03 15.07 17.93
CA TYR A 171 7.38 15.39 16.54
C TYR A 171 6.21 16.02 15.79
N SER A 172 6.51 16.70 14.69
CA SER A 172 5.46 17.11 13.74
C SER A 172 4.82 15.87 13.10
N VAL A 173 3.55 15.94 12.74
CA VAL A 173 2.84 14.87 12.04
C VAL A 173 2.44 15.38 10.66
N TRP A 174 2.82 14.66 9.61
CA TRP A 174 2.42 14.96 8.25
C TRP A 174 1.47 13.85 7.78
N LEU A 175 0.26 14.25 7.37
CA LEU A 175 -0.68 13.36 6.70
C LEU A 175 -0.49 13.51 5.20
N VAL A 176 -0.19 12.41 4.51
CA VAL A 176 0.20 12.42 3.10
C VAL A 176 -0.78 11.58 2.31
N PHE A 177 -1.64 12.26 1.53
CA PHE A 177 -2.50 11.64 0.55
C PHE A 177 -1.67 11.45 -0.72
N THR A 178 -1.23 10.23 -0.98
CA THR A 178 -0.38 9.91 -2.12
C THR A 178 -1.21 9.65 -3.37
N ASP A 179 -0.66 9.97 -4.54
CA ASP A 179 -1.36 9.83 -5.82
C ASP A 179 -0.55 9.01 -6.82
N GLY A 180 -1.24 8.43 -7.80
CA GLY A 180 -0.65 7.52 -8.78
C GLY A 180 0.11 6.38 -8.11
N GLU A 181 -0.47 5.79 -7.07
CA GLU A 181 0.04 4.54 -6.50
C GLU A 181 -0.14 3.42 -7.51
N GLU A 182 -1.32 3.40 -8.12
CA GLU A 182 -1.77 2.28 -8.90
C GLU A 182 -1.08 2.19 -10.25
N ALA A 183 -0.82 0.96 -10.68
CA ALA A 183 -0.35 0.72 -12.03
C ALA A 183 -1.39 1.18 -13.06
N VAL A 184 -0.94 1.79 -14.15
CA VAL A 184 -1.85 2.11 -15.25
C VAL A 184 -2.10 0.90 -16.16
N ARG A 185 -1.13 -0.02 -16.26
CA ARG A 185 -1.25 -1.22 -17.09
C ARG A 185 -0.91 -2.50 -16.33
N GLN A 186 0.26 -2.54 -15.70
CA GLN A 186 0.73 -3.70 -14.96
C GLN A 186 1.70 -3.26 -13.88
N TRP A 187 1.50 -3.76 -12.65
CA TRP A 187 2.41 -3.47 -11.55
C TRP A 187 3.85 -3.90 -11.86
N THR A 188 4.74 -2.91 -11.97
CA THR A 188 6.18 -3.07 -12.15
C THR A 188 6.93 -1.97 -11.42
N GLU A 189 8.26 -2.04 -11.33
CA GLU A 189 9.09 -0.99 -10.69
C GLU A 189 8.91 0.42 -11.30
N THR A 190 8.43 0.50 -12.55
CA THR A 190 8.24 1.79 -13.25
C THR A 190 6.79 2.12 -13.56
N ASP A 191 5.89 1.13 -13.46
CA ASP A 191 4.42 1.26 -13.58
C ASP A 191 3.75 0.93 -12.25
N SER A 192 4.08 1.75 -11.25
CA SER A 192 3.50 1.77 -9.89
C SER A 192 4.08 2.97 -9.12
N VAL A 193 3.45 3.31 -8.00
CA VAL A 193 3.98 4.20 -6.95
C VAL A 193 4.61 5.49 -7.47
N TYR A 194 4.01 6.08 -8.51
CA TYR A 194 4.50 7.26 -9.20
C TYR A 194 4.66 8.43 -8.22
N GLY A 195 3.62 8.72 -7.43
CA GLY A 195 3.63 9.82 -6.48
C GLY A 195 4.67 9.65 -5.39
N THR A 196 4.76 8.48 -4.76
CA THR A 196 5.71 8.25 -3.66
C THR A 196 7.16 8.17 -4.14
N ARG A 197 7.44 7.62 -5.33
CA ARG A 197 8.78 7.68 -5.95
C ARG A 197 9.24 9.12 -6.14
N HIS A 198 8.40 9.96 -6.75
CA HIS A 198 8.72 11.37 -6.96
C HIS A 198 8.89 12.11 -5.61
N LEU A 199 7.99 11.88 -4.66
CA LEU A 199 8.03 12.53 -3.35
C LEU A 199 9.29 12.14 -2.56
N ALA A 200 9.71 10.87 -2.62
CA ALA A 200 10.94 10.40 -1.99
C ALA A 200 12.17 11.12 -2.57
N GLU A 201 12.24 11.29 -3.90
CA GLU A 201 13.31 12.07 -4.52
C GLU A 201 13.30 13.54 -4.09
N VAL A 202 12.13 14.18 -4.05
CA VAL A 202 11.97 15.56 -3.61
C VAL A 202 12.45 15.71 -2.16
N TRP A 203 12.03 14.81 -1.27
CA TRP A 203 12.40 14.83 0.14
C TRP A 203 13.87 14.53 0.38
N GLN A 204 14.48 13.68 -0.44
CA GLN A 204 15.93 13.46 -0.42
C GLN A 204 16.67 14.74 -0.83
N LYS A 205 16.25 15.37 -1.93
CA LYS A 205 16.90 16.58 -2.50
C LYS A 205 16.78 17.80 -1.58
N ASN A 206 15.64 17.97 -0.91
CA ASN A 206 15.39 19.16 -0.07
C ASN A 206 15.72 18.97 1.42
N GLY A 207 16.30 17.83 1.81
CA GLY A 207 16.70 17.55 3.19
C GLY A 207 15.54 17.23 4.14
N THR A 208 14.37 16.88 3.63
CA THR A 208 13.24 16.38 4.45
C THR A 208 13.50 14.95 4.91
N MET A 209 14.10 14.10 4.07
CA MET A 209 14.28 12.66 4.35
C MET A 209 14.96 12.39 5.72
N PRO A 210 16.07 13.05 6.10
CA PRO A 210 16.72 12.80 7.39
C PRO A 210 15.90 13.23 8.62
N LYS A 211 14.82 14.01 8.42
CA LYS A 211 13.93 14.48 9.49
C LYS A 211 12.80 13.50 9.76
N ILE A 212 12.50 12.59 8.84
CA ILE A 212 11.45 11.58 9.01
C ILE A 212 11.94 10.57 10.06
N LYS A 213 11.18 10.45 11.15
CA LYS A 213 11.46 9.55 12.28
C LYS A 213 10.67 8.24 12.17
N ALA A 214 9.52 8.28 11.52
CA ALA A 214 8.74 7.11 11.14
C ALA A 214 7.88 7.44 9.91
N PHE A 215 7.65 6.42 9.09
CA PHE A 215 6.73 6.46 7.97
C PHE A 215 5.74 5.31 8.14
N LEU A 216 4.47 5.63 8.31
CA LEU A 216 3.37 4.66 8.45
C LEU A 216 2.54 4.75 7.17
N LEU A 217 2.43 3.63 6.44
CA LEU A 217 1.59 3.52 5.26
C LEU A 217 0.30 2.78 5.65
N GLU A 218 -0.83 3.40 5.39
CA GLU A 218 -2.17 2.86 5.59
C GLU A 218 -2.72 2.47 4.22
N ASP A 219 -2.89 1.18 3.98
CA ASP A 219 -3.41 0.66 2.73
C ASP A 219 -4.37 -0.50 2.98
N MET A 220 -5.53 -0.46 2.32
CA MET A 220 -6.61 -1.44 2.46
C MET A 220 -7.06 -1.71 3.92
N ILE A 221 -7.22 -0.64 4.74
CA ILE A 221 -7.51 -0.70 6.18
C ILE A 221 -9.01 -0.65 6.56
N GLY A 222 -9.91 -0.84 5.60
CA GLY A 222 -11.36 -0.79 5.75
C GLY A 222 -12.08 -2.14 5.66
N ASP A 223 -11.35 -3.26 5.65
CA ASP A 223 -11.95 -4.59 5.66
C ASP A 223 -12.73 -4.87 6.97
N ALA A 224 -13.86 -5.59 6.86
CA ALA A 224 -14.73 -5.86 8.01
C ALA A 224 -14.13 -6.83 9.02
N ASP A 225 -13.26 -7.74 8.55
CA ASP A 225 -12.56 -8.75 9.33
C ASP A 225 -11.03 -8.53 9.19
N LEU A 226 -10.61 -7.26 9.23
CA LEU A 226 -9.22 -6.85 8.98
C LEU A 226 -8.24 -7.55 9.92
N ASN A 227 -7.28 -8.24 9.33
CA ASN A 227 -6.09 -8.74 10.02
C ASN A 227 -4.89 -7.89 9.58
N ILE A 228 -4.13 -7.39 10.56
CA ILE A 228 -2.89 -6.65 10.31
C ILE A 228 -1.73 -7.56 10.69
N ASP A 229 -1.14 -8.18 9.67
CA ASP A 229 0.04 -9.01 9.81
C ASP A 229 1.32 -8.16 9.71
N ARG A 230 2.46 -8.80 10.04
CA ARG A 230 3.76 -8.19 9.79
C ARG A 230 4.00 -8.10 8.29
N ASP A 231 4.12 -6.87 7.79
CA ASP A 231 4.70 -6.62 6.48
C ASP A 231 6.22 -6.89 6.52
N GLN A 232 6.68 -7.81 5.66
CA GLN A 232 8.09 -8.22 5.59
C GLN A 232 8.97 -7.17 4.89
N ASN A 233 8.36 -6.22 4.17
CA ASN A 233 9.07 -5.13 3.51
C ASN A 233 9.27 -3.91 4.43
N SER A 234 8.70 -3.93 5.63
CA SER A 234 8.80 -2.87 6.63
C SER A 234 10.07 -2.97 7.47
N THR A 235 10.37 -1.90 8.21
CA THR A 235 11.54 -1.87 9.11
C THR A 235 11.45 -3.02 10.12
N PRO A 236 12.51 -3.83 10.30
CA PRO A 236 12.51 -4.89 11.30
C PRO A 236 12.31 -4.34 12.72
N TRP A 237 11.62 -5.12 13.55
CA TRP A 237 11.48 -4.87 14.99
C TRP A 237 12.59 -5.53 15.80
#